data_AF-B5CWN0-F1
#
_entry.id   AF-B5CWN0-F1
#
_cell.length_a   1.000
_cell.length_b   1.000
_cell.length_c   1.000
_cell.angle_alpha   90.00
_cell.angle_beta   90.00
_cell.angle_gamma   90.00
#
_symmetry.space_group_name_H-M   'P 1'
#
loop_
_entity.id
_entity.type
_entity.pdbx_description
1 polymer ?
#
loop_
_entity_poly.entity_id
_entity_poly.type
_entity_poly.pdbx_seq_one_letter_code
_entity_poly.pdbx_strand_id
1 'polypeptide(L)'
;MDTEYLNRFEERLQQELLRLCTDYHVLDGTLLATEDLDNRWHDLAPEYVADAVEQIRDYPVVSVAWAAYLGLGVAFCWDEDWEASAKASYQSYYGEQGFDDMDEHIVRDLLGLSLDGEEARQLEDIIRRCGQTTVGLIRHEQIEPQSPLAFHVFARACRTMFRIGVAIELKRLGYKFEKVEIGRVPGGMLS
;
A
#
# COMPACT_ATOMS: atom_id res chain seq x y z
N MET A 1 -13.01 18.67 10.78
CA MET A 1 -12.75 17.25 10.49
C MET A 1 -12.06 16.68 11.71
N ASP A 2 -12.52 15.56 12.25
CA ASP A 2 -11.91 14.92 13.43
C ASP A 2 -10.67 14.12 12.99
N THR A 3 -9.54 14.82 12.88
CA THR A 3 -8.25 14.23 12.48
C THR A 3 -7.82 13.12 13.44
N GLU A 4 -8.18 13.21 14.72
CA GLU A 4 -7.83 12.21 15.72
C GLU A 4 -8.55 10.89 15.44
N TYR A 5 -9.84 10.95 15.09
CA TYR A 5 -10.60 9.79 14.65
C TYR A 5 -9.96 9.11 13.43
N LEU A 6 -9.61 9.89 12.39
CA LEU A 6 -9.00 9.35 11.18
C LEU A 6 -7.64 8.70 11.45
N ASN A 7 -6.83 9.29 12.33
CA ASN A 7 -5.54 8.73 12.71
C ASN A 7 -5.71 7.41 13.46
N ARG A 8 -6.64 7.33 14.43
CA ARG A 8 -6.92 6.07 15.15
C ARG A 8 -7.40 4.96 14.21
N PHE A 9 -8.26 5.30 13.24
CA PHE A 9 -8.70 4.35 12.22
C PHE A 9 -7.52 3.85 11.38
N GLU A 10 -6.69 4.77 10.85
CA GLU A 10 -5.52 4.43 10.03
C GLU A 10 -4.51 3.57 10.80
N GLU A 11 -4.21 3.90 12.06
CA GLU A 11 -3.31 3.13 12.92
C GLU A 11 -3.84 1.72 13.17
N ARG A 12 -5.13 1.60 13.50
CA ARG A 12 -5.78 0.29 13.71
C ARG A 12 -5.76 -0.53 12.43
N LEU A 13 -6.10 0.07 11.29
CA LEU A 13 -6.08 -0.61 10.00
C LEU A 13 -4.66 -1.10 9.68
N GLN A 14 -3.66 -0.25 9.81
CA GLN A 14 -2.27 -0.60 9.56
C GLN A 14 -1.80 -1.77 10.45
N GLN A 15 -2.16 -1.76 11.73
CA GLN A 15 -1.81 -2.84 12.66
C GLN A 15 -2.45 -4.18 12.27
N GLU A 16 -3.74 -4.18 11.93
CA GLU A 16 -4.45 -5.40 11.52
C GLU A 16 -3.89 -5.96 10.19
N LEU A 17 -3.62 -5.09 9.22
CA LEU A 17 -3.05 -5.52 7.94
C LEU A 17 -1.61 -6.02 8.10
N LEU A 18 -0.78 -5.34 8.90
CA LEU A 18 0.59 -5.79 9.18
C LEU A 18 0.59 -7.16 9.87
N ARG A 19 -0.29 -7.36 10.84
CA ARG A 19 -0.46 -8.64 11.52
C ARG A 19 -0.85 -9.73 10.51
N LEU A 20 -1.86 -9.47 9.67
CA LEU A 20 -2.30 -10.40 8.64
C LEU A 20 -1.16 -10.77 7.67
N CYS A 21 -0.42 -9.79 7.16
CA CYS A 21 0.73 -10.01 6.30
C CYS A 21 1.85 -10.81 6.99
N THR A 22 2.03 -10.63 8.30
CA THR A 22 3.02 -11.37 9.08
C THR A 22 2.61 -12.82 9.29
N ASP A 23 1.33 -13.07 9.58
CA ASP A 23 0.77 -14.41 9.76
C ASP A 23 0.86 -15.25 8.47
N TYR A 24 0.86 -14.60 7.31
CA TYR A 24 1.05 -15.23 5.98
C TYR A 24 2.49 -15.20 5.48
N HIS A 25 3.44 -14.81 6.34
CA HIS A 25 4.89 -14.75 6.06
C HIS A 25 5.31 -13.80 4.92
N VAL A 26 4.42 -12.94 4.43
CA VAL A 26 4.76 -11.93 3.41
C VAL A 26 5.36 -10.65 4.00
N LEU A 27 5.33 -10.49 5.34
CA LEU A 27 6.04 -9.47 6.12
C LEU A 27 6.61 -10.09 7.41
N ASP A 28 7.54 -9.40 8.08
CA ASP A 28 8.20 -9.88 9.30
C ASP A 28 7.83 -9.05 10.54
N GLY A 29 6.56 -8.68 10.67
CA GLY A 29 6.08 -7.88 11.81
C GLY A 29 6.52 -6.41 11.78
N THR A 30 7.18 -5.97 10.71
CA THR A 30 7.57 -4.57 10.49
C THR A 30 7.08 -4.10 9.13
N LEU A 31 6.48 -2.91 9.10
CA LEU A 31 6.08 -2.26 7.86
C LEU A 31 7.31 -1.55 7.27
N LEU A 32 7.88 -2.11 6.20
CA LEU A 32 8.95 -1.44 5.46
C LEU A 32 8.39 -0.22 4.74
N ALA A 33 9.02 0.93 4.95
CA ALA A 33 8.60 2.20 4.36
C ALA A 33 9.82 3.12 4.17
N THR A 34 9.72 4.03 3.22
CA THR A 34 10.67 5.12 2.98
C THR A 34 9.89 6.39 2.68
N GLU A 35 10.48 7.55 3.01
CA GLU A 35 9.86 8.86 2.76
C GLU A 35 9.59 9.08 1.27
N ASP A 36 10.44 8.55 0.37
CA ASP A 36 10.26 8.70 -1.08
C ASP A 36 8.96 8.06 -1.59
N LEU A 37 8.66 6.84 -1.12
CA LEU A 37 7.45 6.11 -1.51
C LEU A 37 6.20 6.70 -0.87
N ASP A 38 6.30 7.19 0.37
CA ASP A 38 5.21 7.93 1.01
C ASP A 38 4.93 9.25 0.28
N ASN A 39 5.96 9.97 -0.17
CA ASN A 39 5.82 11.16 -1.00
C ASN A 39 5.19 10.81 -2.35
N ARG A 40 5.60 9.69 -2.94
CA ARG A 40 5.06 9.25 -4.22
C ARG A 40 3.56 8.98 -4.18
N TRP A 41 3.04 8.44 -3.07
CA TRP A 41 1.61 8.33 -2.87
C TRP A 41 0.89 9.69 -2.92
N HIS A 42 1.49 10.78 -2.41
CA HIS A 42 0.83 12.09 -2.44
C HIS A 42 0.61 12.60 -3.87
N ASP A 43 1.51 12.27 -4.79
CA ASP A 43 1.38 12.63 -6.21
C ASP A 43 0.31 11.78 -6.91
N LEU A 44 0.26 10.48 -6.59
CA LEU A 44 -0.62 9.51 -7.26
C LEU A 44 -2.04 9.45 -6.67
N ALA A 45 -2.19 9.80 -5.39
CA ALA A 45 -3.44 9.64 -4.65
C ALA A 45 -4.65 10.35 -5.28
N PRO A 46 -4.55 11.60 -5.80
CA PRO A 46 -5.71 12.29 -6.37
C PRO A 46 -6.32 11.53 -7.54
N GLU A 47 -5.48 11.02 -8.46
CA GLU A 47 -5.94 10.27 -9.63
C GLU A 47 -6.42 8.87 -9.23
N TYR A 48 -5.66 8.16 -8.39
CA TYR A 48 -6.06 6.85 -7.91
C TYR A 48 -7.41 6.87 -7.17
N VAL A 49 -7.60 7.84 -6.27
CA VAL A 49 -8.85 7.95 -5.50
C VAL A 49 -10.02 8.33 -6.42
N ALA A 50 -9.79 9.14 -7.47
CA ALA A 50 -10.84 9.46 -8.43
C ALA A 50 -11.38 8.18 -9.10
N ASP A 51 -10.50 7.34 -9.65
CA ASP A 51 -10.90 6.07 -10.28
C ASP A 51 -11.54 5.11 -9.25
N ALA A 52 -10.92 4.98 -8.08
CA ALA A 52 -11.37 4.02 -7.08
C ALA A 52 -12.74 4.37 -6.49
N VAL A 53 -13.10 5.66 -6.39
CA VAL A 53 -14.41 6.13 -5.94
C VAL A 53 -15.52 5.79 -6.95
N GLU A 54 -15.22 5.75 -8.25
CA GLU A 54 -16.21 5.33 -9.25
C GLU A 54 -16.60 3.85 -9.07
N GLN A 55 -15.63 3.02 -8.67
CA GLN A 55 -15.81 1.58 -8.52
C GLN A 55 -16.30 1.15 -7.12
N ILE A 56 -16.12 1.96 -6.09
CA ILE A 56 -16.31 1.55 -4.69
C ILE A 56 -17.73 1.05 -4.38
N ARG A 57 -18.73 1.54 -5.12
CA ARG A 57 -20.14 1.18 -4.93
C ARG A 57 -20.38 -0.30 -5.21
N ASP A 58 -19.83 -0.79 -6.32
CA ASP A 58 -20.08 -2.14 -6.82
C ASP A 58 -18.93 -3.09 -6.42
N TYR A 59 -17.71 -2.58 -6.32
CA TYR A 59 -16.49 -3.36 -6.05
C TYR A 59 -15.64 -2.77 -4.93
N PRO A 60 -16.17 -2.64 -3.70
CA PRO A 60 -15.46 -1.95 -2.60
C PRO A 60 -14.13 -2.60 -2.21
N VAL A 61 -14.02 -3.94 -2.32
CA VAL A 61 -12.77 -4.67 -2.02
C VAL A 61 -11.72 -4.38 -3.08
N VAL A 62 -12.10 -4.36 -4.35
CA VAL A 62 -11.20 -4.10 -5.48
C VAL A 62 -10.67 -2.67 -5.41
N SER A 63 -11.54 -1.69 -5.17
CA SER A 63 -11.17 -0.28 -5.04
C SER A 63 -10.11 0.01 -3.97
N VAL A 64 -10.07 -0.76 -2.88
CA VAL A 64 -9.01 -0.62 -1.86
C VAL A 64 -7.83 -1.55 -2.12
N ALA A 65 -8.04 -2.71 -2.75
CA ALA A 65 -7.01 -3.69 -3.04
C ALA A 65 -6.03 -3.22 -4.12
N TRP A 66 -6.52 -2.56 -5.18
CA TRP A 66 -5.65 -2.02 -6.23
C TRP A 66 -4.66 -0.97 -5.74
N ALA A 67 -4.89 -0.34 -4.59
CA ALA A 67 -3.94 0.57 -3.98
C ALA A 67 -2.69 -0.20 -3.52
N ALA A 68 -2.86 -1.43 -3.01
CA ALA A 68 -1.74 -2.29 -2.67
C ALA A 68 -0.97 -2.75 -3.92
N TYR A 69 -1.67 -3.07 -5.02
CA TYR A 69 -0.99 -3.37 -6.29
C TYR A 69 -0.18 -2.17 -6.79
N LEU A 70 -0.77 -0.97 -6.78
CA LEU A 70 -0.02 0.26 -7.09
C LEU A 70 1.21 0.40 -6.19
N GLY A 71 1.09 0.09 -4.90
CA GLY A 71 2.21 0.05 -3.96
C GLY A 71 3.33 -0.91 -4.36
N LEU A 72 2.98 -2.12 -4.85
CA LEU A 72 3.95 -3.07 -5.39
C LEU A 72 4.69 -2.46 -6.58
N GLY A 73 3.95 -1.97 -7.59
CA GLY A 73 4.54 -1.42 -8.81
C GLY A 73 5.42 -0.20 -8.55
N VAL A 74 4.99 0.70 -7.66
CA VAL A 74 5.76 1.90 -7.30
C VAL A 74 7.05 1.53 -6.57
N ALA A 75 7.01 0.57 -5.63
CA ALA A 75 8.20 0.10 -4.93
C ALA A 75 9.19 -0.60 -5.88
N PHE A 76 8.70 -1.43 -6.80
CA PHE A 76 9.50 -2.06 -7.84
C PHE A 76 10.21 -1.03 -8.73
N CYS A 77 9.47 -0.05 -9.27
CA CYS A 77 10.08 0.99 -10.11
C CYS A 77 11.07 1.88 -9.33
N TRP A 78 10.84 2.09 -8.03
CA TRP A 78 11.75 2.87 -7.18
C TRP A 78 13.10 2.17 -6.97
N ASP A 79 13.09 0.84 -6.82
CA ASP A 79 14.31 0.02 -6.71
C ASP A 79 15.10 -0.01 -8.03
N GLU A 80 14.40 -0.16 -9.17
CA GLU A 80 15.02 -0.20 -10.50
C GLU A 80 15.63 1.15 -10.93
N ASP A 81 14.86 2.23 -10.88
CA ASP A 81 15.31 3.59 -11.21
C ASP A 81 14.46 4.64 -10.48
N TRP A 82 14.98 5.13 -9.36
CA TRP A 82 14.30 6.13 -8.54
C TRP A 82 14.07 7.47 -9.29
N GLU A 83 14.96 7.89 -10.20
CA GLU A 83 14.81 9.17 -10.91
C GLU A 83 13.71 9.11 -11.96
N ALA A 84 13.59 7.97 -12.64
CA ALA A 84 12.51 7.71 -13.59
C ALA A 84 11.17 7.52 -12.88
N SER A 85 11.14 6.72 -11.80
CA SER A 85 9.91 6.45 -11.05
C SER A 85 9.35 7.68 -10.34
N ALA A 86 10.20 8.60 -9.87
CA ALA A 86 9.79 9.88 -9.31
C ALA A 86 9.04 10.77 -10.34
N LYS A 87 9.29 10.57 -11.64
CA LYS A 87 8.66 11.30 -12.75
C LYS A 87 7.56 10.52 -13.45
N ALA A 88 7.34 9.26 -13.07
CA ALA A 88 6.33 8.42 -13.70
C ALA A 88 4.95 9.10 -13.59
N SER A 89 4.07 8.87 -14.54
CA SER A 89 2.68 9.32 -14.43
C SER A 89 1.85 8.23 -13.78
N TYR A 90 0.70 8.55 -13.18
CA TYR A 90 -0.20 7.51 -12.66
C TYR A 90 -0.59 6.48 -13.72
N GLN A 91 -0.79 6.93 -14.96
CA GLN A 91 -1.16 6.11 -16.11
C GLN A 91 -0.08 5.09 -16.53
N SER A 92 1.17 5.22 -16.07
CA SER A 92 2.19 4.21 -16.37
C SER A 92 1.99 2.92 -15.59
N TYR A 93 1.08 2.89 -14.62
CA TYR A 93 0.71 1.71 -13.85
C TYR A 93 -0.58 1.05 -14.37
N TYR A 94 -1.17 1.57 -15.45
CA TYR A 94 -2.32 0.96 -16.10
C TYR A 94 -1.92 -0.15 -17.06
N GLY A 95 -2.79 -1.16 -17.17
CA GLY A 95 -2.78 -2.08 -18.29
C GLY A 95 -3.48 -1.51 -19.52
N GLU A 96 -3.89 -2.39 -20.43
CA GLU A 96 -4.60 -2.02 -21.66
C GLU A 96 -6.01 -1.49 -21.37
N GLN A 97 -6.59 -1.87 -20.24
CA GLN A 97 -7.95 -1.50 -19.81
C GLN A 97 -7.96 -0.48 -18.66
N GLY A 98 -6.81 0.16 -18.38
CA GLY A 98 -6.73 1.24 -17.41
C GLY A 98 -6.70 0.72 -15.97
N PHE A 99 -7.67 1.16 -15.18
CA PHE A 99 -7.83 0.75 -13.78
C PHE A 99 -8.26 -0.72 -13.66
N ASP A 100 -9.04 -1.23 -14.62
CA ASP A 100 -9.69 -2.54 -14.56
C ASP A 100 -8.72 -3.73 -14.66
N ASP A 101 -7.52 -3.52 -15.20
CA ASP A 101 -6.47 -4.54 -15.35
C ASP A 101 -5.14 -4.10 -14.72
N MET A 102 -5.18 -3.12 -13.80
CA MET A 102 -3.98 -2.60 -13.13
C MET A 102 -3.21 -3.68 -12.37
N ASP A 103 -3.90 -4.57 -11.65
CA ASP A 103 -3.25 -5.66 -10.92
C ASP A 103 -2.56 -6.66 -11.85
N GLU A 104 -3.23 -7.08 -12.93
CA GLU A 104 -2.64 -7.99 -13.91
C GLU A 104 -1.40 -7.37 -14.58
N HIS A 105 -1.49 -6.10 -14.97
CA HIS A 105 -0.36 -5.37 -15.56
C HIS A 105 0.81 -5.27 -14.60
N ILE A 106 0.57 -4.84 -13.36
CA ILE A 106 1.63 -4.69 -12.36
C ILE A 106 2.28 -6.06 -12.09
N VAL A 107 1.50 -7.10 -11.85
CA VAL A 107 2.04 -8.44 -11.54
C VAL A 107 2.83 -9.02 -12.71
N ARG A 108 2.31 -8.93 -13.93
CA ARG A 108 2.91 -9.55 -15.12
C ARG A 108 4.03 -8.73 -15.73
N ASP A 109 3.77 -7.46 -15.99
CA ASP A 109 4.62 -6.63 -16.85
C ASP A 109 5.67 -5.86 -16.05
N LEU A 110 5.36 -5.46 -14.80
CA LEU A 110 6.34 -4.81 -13.92
C LEU A 110 7.11 -5.85 -13.09
N LEU A 111 6.41 -6.64 -12.27
CA LEU A 111 7.06 -7.61 -11.37
C LEU A 111 7.60 -8.85 -12.11
N GLY A 112 7.25 -9.04 -13.39
CA GLY A 112 7.72 -10.17 -14.19
C GLY A 112 7.17 -11.53 -13.74
N LEU A 113 6.07 -11.55 -12.98
CA LEU A 113 5.49 -12.78 -12.45
C LEU A 113 4.51 -13.39 -13.44
N SER A 114 4.54 -14.72 -13.55
CA SER A 114 3.47 -15.45 -14.22
C SER A 114 2.19 -15.34 -13.40
N LEU A 115 1.09 -14.87 -14.01
CA LEU A 115 -0.23 -14.80 -13.36
C LEU A 115 -0.72 -16.17 -12.84
N ASP A 116 -0.30 -17.26 -13.51
CA ASP A 116 -0.57 -18.64 -13.08
C ASP A 116 0.49 -19.21 -12.10
N GLY A 117 1.49 -18.40 -11.76
CA GLY A 117 2.57 -18.76 -10.85
C GLY A 117 2.11 -18.81 -9.39
N GLU A 118 2.83 -19.58 -8.58
CA GLU A 118 2.57 -19.69 -7.14
C GLU A 118 2.72 -18.35 -6.43
N GLU A 119 3.72 -17.55 -6.80
CA GLU A 119 3.95 -16.22 -6.22
C GLU A 119 2.83 -15.22 -6.53
N ALA A 120 2.35 -15.18 -7.78
CA ALA A 120 1.25 -14.30 -8.16
C ALA A 120 -0.04 -14.67 -7.41
N ARG A 121 -0.34 -15.97 -7.28
CA ARG A 121 -1.48 -16.44 -6.48
C ARG A 121 -1.35 -16.12 -5.00
N GLN A 122 -0.14 -16.21 -4.44
CA GLN A 122 0.11 -15.83 -3.06
C GLN A 122 -0.12 -14.32 -2.85
N LEU A 123 0.35 -13.47 -3.78
CA LEU A 123 0.11 -12.03 -3.76
C LEU A 123 -1.38 -11.69 -3.88
N GLU A 124 -2.08 -12.32 -4.83
CA GLU A 124 -3.52 -12.14 -5.01
C GLU A 124 -4.27 -12.51 -3.72
N ASP A 125 -3.95 -13.67 -3.14
CA ASP A 125 -4.59 -14.17 -1.93
C ASP A 125 -4.41 -13.22 -0.75
N ILE A 126 -3.19 -12.73 -0.51
CA ILE A 126 -2.95 -11.83 0.63
C ILE A 126 -3.54 -10.45 0.40
N ILE A 127 -3.41 -9.87 -0.80
CA ILE A 127 -3.97 -8.55 -1.12
C ILE A 127 -5.49 -8.57 -1.05
N ARG A 128 -6.13 -9.63 -1.57
CA ARG A 128 -7.58 -9.82 -1.47
C ARG A 128 -8.05 -9.89 -0.03
N ARG A 129 -7.34 -10.63 0.84
CA ARG A 129 -7.67 -10.72 2.29
C ARG A 129 -7.46 -9.38 2.99
N CYS A 130 -6.40 -8.66 2.67
CA CYS A 130 -6.17 -7.29 3.15
C CYS A 130 -7.33 -6.38 2.75
N GLY A 131 -7.73 -6.38 1.46
CA GLY A 131 -8.87 -5.60 0.98
C GLY A 131 -10.19 -5.95 1.67
N GLN A 132 -10.47 -7.24 1.87
CA GLN A 132 -11.65 -7.71 2.63
C GLN A 132 -11.62 -7.22 4.08
N THR A 133 -10.47 -7.29 4.74
CA THR A 133 -10.27 -6.81 6.11
C THR A 133 -10.49 -5.30 6.21
N THR A 134 -9.93 -4.55 5.26
CA THR A 134 -10.10 -3.10 5.14
C THR A 134 -11.57 -2.71 4.99
N VAL A 135 -12.29 -3.32 4.04
CA VAL A 135 -13.73 -3.05 3.85
C VAL A 135 -14.55 -3.46 5.07
N GLY A 136 -14.18 -4.58 5.72
CA GLY A 136 -14.79 -5.00 6.97
C GLY A 136 -14.67 -3.93 8.05
N LEU A 137 -13.46 -3.41 8.28
CA LEU A 137 -13.21 -2.34 9.26
C LEU A 137 -13.97 -1.05 8.92
N ILE A 138 -13.98 -0.61 7.66
CA ILE A 138 -14.76 0.57 7.23
C ILE A 138 -16.26 0.37 7.54
N ARG A 139 -16.81 -0.81 7.27
CA ARG A 139 -18.23 -1.11 7.55
C ARG A 139 -18.53 -1.12 9.05
N HIS A 140 -17.57 -1.53 9.89
CA HIS A 140 -17.71 -1.50 11.34
C HIS A 140 -17.78 -0.09 11.93
N GLU A 141 -17.23 0.91 11.23
CA GLU A 141 -17.33 2.32 11.65
C GLU A 141 -18.75 2.89 11.50
N GLN A 142 -19.66 2.20 10.78
CA GLN A 142 -21.06 2.61 10.59
C GLN A 142 -21.22 4.05 10.06
N ILE A 143 -20.27 4.49 9.24
CA ILE A 143 -20.26 5.84 8.67
C ILE A 143 -21.36 5.98 7.63
N GLU A 144 -22.01 7.13 7.60
CA GLU A 144 -22.98 7.48 6.56
C GLU A 144 -22.33 7.42 5.16
N PRO A 145 -22.86 6.61 4.23
CA PRO A 145 -22.37 6.56 2.87
C PRO A 145 -22.42 7.92 2.18
N GLN A 146 -21.49 8.19 1.26
CA GLN A 146 -21.42 9.45 0.50
C GLN A 146 -21.25 10.72 1.37
N SER A 147 -20.83 10.56 2.63
CA SER A 147 -20.46 11.68 3.49
C SER A 147 -18.99 12.08 3.31
N PRO A 148 -18.59 13.32 3.67
CA PRO A 148 -17.18 13.70 3.71
C PRO A 148 -16.33 12.76 4.58
N LEU A 149 -16.89 12.27 5.69
CA LEU A 149 -16.19 11.32 6.56
C LEU A 149 -15.92 9.99 5.85
N ALA A 150 -16.89 9.46 5.11
CA ALA A 150 -16.72 8.24 4.34
C ALA A 150 -15.61 8.38 3.29
N PHE A 151 -15.56 9.53 2.60
CA PHE A 151 -14.48 9.83 1.66
C PHE A 151 -13.11 9.84 2.35
N HIS A 152 -12.96 10.52 3.49
CA HIS A 152 -11.67 10.57 4.19
C HIS A 152 -11.24 9.21 4.75
N VAL A 153 -12.16 8.41 5.28
CA VAL A 153 -11.88 7.05 5.73
C VAL A 153 -11.46 6.16 4.56
N PHE A 154 -12.14 6.28 3.41
CA PHE A 154 -11.76 5.58 2.20
C PHE A 154 -10.35 5.97 1.71
N ALA A 155 -10.06 7.28 1.61
CA ALA A 155 -8.75 7.76 1.19
C ALA A 155 -7.63 7.30 2.14
N ARG A 156 -7.87 7.28 3.45
CA ARG A 156 -6.95 6.71 4.45
C ARG A 156 -6.75 5.22 4.24
N ALA A 157 -7.82 4.49 3.97
CA ALA A 157 -7.76 3.06 3.69
C ALA A 157 -6.93 2.74 2.43
N CYS A 158 -7.12 3.50 1.34
CA CYS A 158 -6.31 3.37 0.12
C CYS A 158 -4.83 3.64 0.43
N ARG A 159 -4.51 4.70 1.18
CA ARG A 159 -3.14 4.99 1.62
C ARG A 159 -2.53 3.84 2.42
N THR A 160 -3.26 3.28 3.38
CA THR A 160 -2.75 2.15 4.18
C THR A 160 -2.52 0.92 3.31
N MET A 161 -3.45 0.61 2.40
CA MET A 161 -3.30 -0.50 1.44
C MET A 161 -2.09 -0.31 0.54
N PHE A 162 -1.88 0.91 0.01
CA PHE A 162 -0.68 1.26 -0.75
C PHE A 162 0.61 0.99 0.03
N ARG A 163 0.68 1.44 1.29
CA ARG A 163 1.86 1.22 2.14
C ARG A 163 2.11 -0.25 2.45
N ILE A 164 1.04 -1.06 2.56
CA ILE A 164 1.16 -2.52 2.69
C ILE A 164 1.75 -3.13 1.42
N GLY A 165 1.27 -2.72 0.24
CA GLY A 165 1.84 -3.14 -1.05
C GLY A 165 3.32 -2.81 -1.15
N VAL A 166 3.68 -1.56 -0.88
CA VAL A 166 5.09 -1.11 -0.82
C VAL A 166 5.91 -2.02 0.11
N ALA A 167 5.45 -2.25 1.33
CA ALA A 167 6.18 -3.05 2.30
C ALA A 167 6.40 -4.49 1.83
N ILE A 168 5.39 -5.10 1.20
CA ILE A 168 5.47 -6.46 0.66
C ILE A 168 6.54 -6.52 -0.44
N GLU A 169 6.52 -5.56 -1.38
CA GLU A 169 7.49 -5.58 -2.48
C GLU A 169 8.90 -5.27 -2.02
N LEU A 170 9.10 -4.31 -1.12
CA LEU A 170 10.41 -4.05 -0.53
C LEU A 170 11.00 -5.31 0.13
N LYS A 171 10.18 -6.10 0.83
CA LYS A 171 10.64 -7.38 1.38
C LYS A 171 10.99 -8.39 0.28
N ARG A 172 10.19 -8.47 -0.78
CA ARG A 172 10.44 -9.35 -1.95
C ARG A 172 11.76 -9.01 -2.64
N LEU A 173 12.08 -7.73 -2.76
CA LEU A 173 13.34 -7.20 -3.29
C LEU A 173 14.53 -7.39 -2.33
N GLY A 174 14.28 -7.88 -1.11
CA GLY A 174 15.32 -8.24 -0.13
C GLY A 174 15.68 -7.14 0.86
N TYR A 175 14.95 -6.02 0.89
CA TYR A 175 15.11 -5.00 1.91
C TYR A 175 14.71 -5.53 3.29
N LYS A 176 15.42 -5.07 4.32
CA LYS A 176 15.21 -5.45 5.70
C LYS A 176 15.16 -4.22 6.58
N PHE A 177 14.36 -4.29 7.63
CA PHE A 177 14.37 -3.26 8.66
C PHE A 177 15.62 -3.41 9.53
N GLU A 178 16.55 -2.46 9.42
CA GLU A 178 17.67 -2.35 10.34
C GLU A 178 17.40 -1.23 11.35
N LYS A 179 17.23 -1.62 12.62
CA LYS A 179 17.20 -0.66 13.72
C LYS A 179 18.62 -0.18 13.96
N VAL A 180 18.97 1.00 13.48
CA VAL A 180 20.24 1.64 13.83
C VAL A 180 20.19 2.05 15.29
N GLU A 181 20.88 1.29 16.15
CA GLU A 181 21.18 1.76 17.51
C GLU A 181 22.23 2.85 17.41
N ILE A 182 21.80 4.13 17.50
CA ILE A 182 22.73 5.25 17.64
C ILE A 182 23.35 5.13 19.04
N GLY A 183 24.46 4.41 19.12
CA GLY A 183 25.28 4.27 20.31
C GLY A 183 25.73 5.65 20.79
N ARG A 184 25.53 5.90 22.09
CA ARG A 184 26.14 6.98 22.87
C ARG A 184 27.55 7.28 22.37
N VAL A 185 27.81 8.54 22.03
CA VAL A 185 29.16 9.09 21.87
C VAL A 185 29.98 8.67 23.10
N PRO A 186 31.09 7.92 22.96
CA PRO A 186 32.01 7.74 24.05
C PRO A 186 32.59 9.13 24.34
N GLY A 187 32.25 9.69 25.50
CA GLY A 187 32.85 10.91 26.00
C GLY A 187 34.36 10.68 26.14
N GLY A 188 35.09 11.06 25.10
CA GLY A 188 36.53 11.06 25.07
C GLY A 188 37.06 12.22 25.91
N MET A 189 37.85 11.85 26.92
CA MET A 189 39.06 12.57 27.35
C MET A 189 38.88 14.02 27.84
N LEU A 190 38.61 14.16 29.14
CA LEU A 190 39.19 15.26 29.91
C LEU A 190 40.56 14.79 30.40
N SER A 191 41.61 15.34 29.78
CA SER A 191 42.95 15.43 30.35
C SER A 191 43.05 16.64 31.26
#